data_AF-A0A7C6MB61-F1
#
_entry.id   AF-A0A7C6MB61-F1
#
_cell.length_a   1.000
_cell.length_b   1.000
_cell.length_c   1.000
_cell.angle_alpha   90.00
_cell.angle_beta   90.00
_cell.angle_gamma   90.00
#
_symmetry.space_group_name_H-M   'P 1'
#
loop_
_entity.id
_entity.type
_entity.pdbx_description
1 polymer ?
#
loop_
_entity_poly.entity_id
_entity_poly.type
_entity_poly.pdbx_seq_one_letter_code
_entity_poly.pdbx_strand_id
1 'polypeptide(L)'
;MDLYTKKGSLLFVSCALVSMLIYFAGCSSPAEPKEPSKLPLKTTYESYFPIGAAVSAGEYGYDSFDRYSHTILSEFNSLVAENCMKPGVIQPTEGEFTWDPADKIAKYAREHTMKLRGHVLVWHNQTGEWMFTNSGTAADKKAFSKAKMEAHINAVVDRYKADVYCWDVVNEAIKDDWDPSEWKSVHRENSPWYKAYGDGSYIVDAFDMAKAADPDAEL
;
A
#
# COMPACT_ATOMS: atom_id res chain seq x y z
N MET A 1 -60.31 -83.16 3.95
CA MET A 1 -61.76 -82.97 4.15
C MET A 1 -62.15 -81.82 3.25
N ASP A 2 -62.55 -82.18 2.03
CA ASP A 2 -63.18 -81.27 1.07
C ASP A 2 -64.46 -80.68 1.68
N LEU A 3 -64.87 -79.50 1.20
CA LEU A 3 -66.12 -79.34 0.45
C LEU A 3 -66.33 -77.86 0.03
N TYR A 4 -66.34 -77.68 -1.30
CA TYR A 4 -67.36 -76.95 -2.08
C TYR A 4 -67.43 -75.41 -2.12
N THR A 5 -66.94 -74.89 -3.26
CA THR A 5 -67.65 -74.11 -4.31
C THR A 5 -68.78 -73.13 -3.93
N LYS A 6 -68.71 -71.90 -4.47
CA LYS A 6 -69.54 -71.48 -5.64
C LYS A 6 -69.16 -70.10 -6.22
N LYS A 7 -69.36 -70.04 -7.54
CA LYS A 7 -69.26 -68.93 -8.50
C LYS A 7 -70.19 -67.75 -8.19
N GLY A 8 -69.83 -66.56 -8.68
CA GLY A 8 -70.80 -65.72 -9.41
C GLY A 8 -70.75 -64.21 -9.21
N SER A 9 -70.44 -63.52 -10.31
CA SER A 9 -71.09 -62.28 -10.79
C SER A 9 -70.53 -60.92 -10.38
N LEU A 10 -70.06 -60.23 -11.44
CA LEU A 10 -69.85 -58.79 -11.55
C LEU A 10 -71.06 -57.97 -11.04
N LEU A 11 -70.78 -56.91 -10.30
CA LEU A 11 -71.54 -55.67 -10.39
C LEU A 11 -70.57 -54.47 -10.36
N PHE A 12 -70.58 -53.72 -11.44
CA PHE A 12 -70.01 -52.38 -11.54
C PHE A 12 -70.81 -51.44 -10.64
N VAL A 13 -70.16 -50.78 -9.68
CA VAL A 13 -70.60 -49.47 -9.18
C VAL A 13 -69.37 -48.57 -9.08
N SER A 14 -69.36 -47.61 -9.99
CA SER A 14 -68.47 -46.46 -10.03
C SER A 14 -68.60 -45.64 -8.74
N CYS A 15 -67.50 -45.48 -8.01
CA CYS A 15 -67.29 -44.37 -7.10
C CYS A 15 -65.89 -43.81 -7.36
N ALA A 16 -65.86 -42.58 -7.88
CA ALA A 16 -64.65 -41.84 -8.19
C ALA A 16 -63.77 -41.67 -6.95
N LEU A 17 -62.54 -42.19 -7.03
CA LEU A 17 -61.46 -41.84 -6.11
C LEU A 17 -61.01 -40.40 -6.47
N VAL A 18 -61.39 -39.44 -5.63
CA VAL A 18 -60.77 -38.12 -5.64
C VAL A 18 -59.37 -38.28 -5.02
N SER A 19 -58.38 -38.40 -5.88
CA SER A 19 -56.96 -38.33 -5.52
C SER A 19 -56.66 -36.92 -5.03
N MET A 20 -56.62 -36.71 -3.72
CA MET A 20 -56.17 -35.44 -3.14
C MET A 20 -54.65 -35.37 -3.27
N LEU A 21 -54.17 -34.81 -4.38
CA LEU A 21 -52.78 -34.41 -4.56
C LEU A 21 -52.48 -33.29 -3.55
N ILE A 22 -51.78 -33.63 -2.47
CA ILE A 22 -51.17 -32.66 -1.59
C ILE A 22 -50.01 -32.04 -2.37
N TYR A 23 -50.24 -30.87 -2.95
CA TYR A 23 -49.18 -30.00 -3.43
C TYR A 23 -48.40 -29.52 -2.19
N PHE A 24 -47.24 -30.12 -1.92
CA PHE A 24 -46.21 -29.43 -1.15
C PHE A 24 -45.71 -28.29 -2.02
N ALA A 25 -46.35 -27.13 -1.90
CA ALA A 25 -45.73 -25.87 -2.31
C ALA A 25 -44.51 -25.71 -1.40
N GLY A 26 -43.34 -26.09 -1.91
CA GLY A 26 -42.08 -25.70 -1.29
C GLY A 26 -42.08 -24.19 -1.22
N CYS A 27 -42.19 -23.65 0.00
CA CYS A 27 -41.81 -22.26 0.25
C CYS A 27 -40.33 -22.16 -0.08
N SER A 28 -40.01 -21.81 -1.34
CA SER A 28 -38.72 -21.25 -1.68
C SER A 28 -38.60 -19.98 -0.84
N SER A 29 -37.73 -20.01 0.17
CA SER A 29 -37.28 -18.79 0.83
C SER A 29 -36.95 -17.78 -0.28
N PRO A 30 -37.42 -16.52 -0.18
CA PRO A 30 -36.98 -15.51 -1.13
C PRO A 30 -35.46 -15.54 -1.16
N ALA A 31 -34.88 -15.66 -2.36
CA ALA A 31 -33.44 -15.55 -2.52
C ALA A 31 -33.01 -14.29 -1.78
N GLU A 32 -32.03 -14.41 -0.88
CA GLU A 32 -31.42 -13.23 -0.28
C GLU A 32 -31.07 -12.26 -1.42
N PRO A 33 -31.39 -10.96 -1.29
CA PRO A 33 -30.94 -9.99 -2.28
C PRO A 33 -29.44 -10.21 -2.46
N LYS A 34 -29.00 -10.54 -3.67
CA LYS A 34 -27.57 -10.45 -3.98
C LYS A 34 -27.20 -9.01 -3.69
N GLU A 35 -26.46 -8.79 -2.61
CA GLU A 35 -25.74 -7.54 -2.39
C GLU A 35 -25.16 -7.13 -3.75
N PRO A 36 -25.46 -5.93 -4.26
CA PRO A 36 -24.87 -5.51 -5.52
C PRO A 36 -23.37 -5.71 -5.39
N SER A 37 -22.79 -6.51 -6.29
CA SER A 37 -21.35 -6.71 -6.34
C SER A 37 -20.71 -5.33 -6.33
N LYS A 38 -20.14 -4.94 -5.18
CA LYS A 38 -19.41 -3.69 -5.08
C LYS A 38 -18.21 -3.85 -6.00
N LEU A 39 -18.16 -3.02 -7.03
CA LEU A 39 -16.98 -2.97 -7.90
C LEU A 39 -15.76 -2.69 -7.02
N PRO A 40 -14.58 -3.25 -7.35
CA PRO A 40 -13.38 -2.95 -6.59
C PRO A 40 -13.07 -1.45 -6.60
N LEU A 41 -12.40 -0.97 -5.55
CA LEU A 41 -12.10 0.46 -5.37
C LEU A 41 -11.34 1.03 -6.58
N LYS A 42 -10.26 0.38 -7.01
CA LYS A 42 -9.48 0.80 -8.18
C LYS A 42 -10.28 0.92 -9.46
N THR A 43 -11.28 0.04 -9.66
CA THR A 43 -12.15 0.07 -10.84
C THR A 43 -13.15 1.21 -10.73
N THR A 44 -13.71 1.44 -9.54
CA THR A 44 -14.65 2.53 -9.30
C THR A 44 -14.04 3.91 -9.60
N TYR A 45 -12.73 4.09 -9.36
CA TYR A 45 -12.02 5.36 -9.51
C TYR A 45 -11.06 5.43 -10.70
N GLU A 46 -11.08 4.44 -11.62
CA GLU A 46 -10.07 4.32 -12.69
C GLU A 46 -9.96 5.55 -13.60
N SER A 47 -11.06 6.27 -13.82
CA SER A 47 -11.11 7.48 -14.65
C SER A 47 -10.60 8.75 -13.93
N TYR A 48 -10.28 8.67 -12.63
CA TYR A 48 -9.95 9.82 -11.80
C TYR A 48 -8.50 9.76 -11.31
N PHE A 49 -8.15 8.72 -10.54
CA PHE A 49 -6.83 8.59 -9.93
C PHE A 49 -6.56 7.15 -9.44
N PRO A 50 -5.29 6.77 -9.23
CA PRO A 50 -4.94 5.49 -8.62
C PRO A 50 -5.45 5.38 -7.18
N ILE A 51 -5.86 4.18 -6.78
CA ILE A 51 -6.21 3.83 -5.40
C ILE A 51 -5.07 3.01 -4.80
N GLY A 52 -4.45 3.54 -3.75
CA GLY A 52 -3.22 3.01 -3.17
C GLY A 52 -3.36 2.40 -1.79
N ALA A 53 -2.44 1.49 -1.45
CA ALA A 53 -2.30 0.91 -0.11
C ALA A 53 -0.85 0.98 0.39
N ALA A 54 -0.68 1.26 1.68
CA ALA A 54 0.60 1.07 2.36
C ALA A 54 0.81 -0.42 2.66
N VAL A 55 2.00 -0.93 2.37
CA VAL A 55 2.34 -2.35 2.53
C VAL A 55 3.70 -2.51 3.20
N SER A 56 3.84 -3.61 3.94
CA SER A 56 5.09 -4.05 4.56
C SER A 56 5.48 -5.41 3.98
N ALA A 57 6.79 -5.70 3.92
CA ALA A 57 7.39 -6.84 3.24
C ALA A 57 8.46 -7.52 4.11
N GLY A 58 8.03 -8.10 5.24
CA GLY A 58 8.84 -8.94 6.11
C GLY A 58 9.40 -8.22 7.34
N GLU A 59 9.23 -6.90 7.46
CA GLU A 59 9.62 -6.17 8.67
C GLU A 59 8.90 -6.77 9.90
N TYR A 60 9.67 -7.11 10.93
CA TYR A 60 9.17 -7.73 12.17
C TYR A 60 8.36 -9.03 11.96
N GLY A 61 8.61 -9.76 10.86
CA GLY A 61 7.86 -10.97 10.52
C GLY A 61 6.43 -10.70 10.04
N TYR A 62 6.13 -9.45 9.67
CA TYR A 62 4.86 -9.06 9.10
C TYR A 62 5.00 -8.84 7.58
N ASP A 63 4.12 -9.46 6.81
CA ASP A 63 4.10 -9.32 5.36
C ASP A 63 2.67 -9.11 4.86
N SER A 64 2.43 -7.96 4.23
CA SER A 64 1.11 -7.59 3.71
C SER A 64 0.68 -8.52 2.57
N PHE A 65 1.60 -9.05 1.77
CA PHE A 65 1.28 -9.91 0.63
C PHE A 65 0.85 -11.30 1.10
N ASP A 66 1.40 -11.81 2.20
CA ASP A 66 0.97 -13.09 2.76
C ASP A 66 -0.42 -12.99 3.41
N ARG A 67 -0.71 -11.87 4.09
CA ARG A 67 -1.94 -11.70 4.87
C ARG A 67 -3.11 -11.14 4.06
N TYR A 68 -2.83 -10.28 3.10
CA TYR A 68 -3.84 -9.46 2.41
C TYR A 68 -3.70 -9.47 0.89
N SER A 69 -2.97 -10.42 0.28
CA SER A 69 -2.80 -10.51 -1.19
C SER A 69 -4.12 -10.35 -1.95
N HIS A 70 -5.17 -11.07 -1.56
CA HIS A 70 -6.47 -10.97 -2.21
C HIS A 70 -7.00 -9.54 -2.22
N THR A 71 -7.04 -8.87 -1.05
CA THR A 71 -7.52 -7.49 -0.93
C THR A 71 -6.62 -6.51 -1.68
N ILE A 72 -5.30 -6.68 -1.61
CA ILE A 72 -4.34 -5.82 -2.32
C ILE A 72 -4.60 -5.89 -3.83
N LEU A 73 -4.71 -7.10 -4.37
CA LEU A 73 -4.90 -7.34 -5.80
C LEU A 73 -6.32 -6.99 -6.28
N SER A 74 -7.34 -7.13 -5.44
CA SER A 74 -8.70 -6.75 -5.82
C SER A 74 -8.90 -5.25 -5.79
N GLU A 75 -8.47 -4.57 -4.71
CA GLU A 75 -8.90 -3.20 -4.44
C GLU A 75 -7.94 -2.11 -4.94
N PHE A 76 -6.64 -2.39 -5.06
CA PHE A 76 -5.62 -1.36 -5.25
C PHE A 76 -4.85 -1.49 -6.58
N ASN A 77 -4.32 -0.37 -7.07
CA ASN A 77 -3.43 -0.27 -8.25
C ASN A 77 -2.21 0.65 -8.01
N SER A 78 -1.96 1.04 -6.77
CA SER A 78 -0.78 1.77 -6.33
C SER A 78 -0.31 1.25 -4.97
N LEU A 79 1.00 1.23 -4.74
CA LEU A 79 1.60 0.80 -3.48
C LEU A 79 2.52 1.88 -2.92
N VAL A 80 2.67 1.89 -1.61
CA VAL A 80 3.74 2.61 -0.91
C VAL A 80 4.31 1.70 0.18
N ALA A 81 5.63 1.67 0.31
CA ALA A 81 6.28 0.94 1.38
C ALA A 81 6.04 1.65 2.72
N GLU A 82 5.54 0.94 3.72
CA GLU A 82 5.24 1.54 5.03
C GLU A 82 6.52 1.95 5.77
N ASN A 83 7.58 1.13 5.70
CA ASN A 83 8.82 1.38 6.43
C ASN A 83 10.12 1.06 5.68
N CYS A 84 10.22 -0.03 4.91
CA CYS A 84 11.50 -0.46 4.35
C CYS A 84 12.18 0.52 3.38
N MET A 85 11.48 1.53 2.88
CA MET A 85 12.07 2.57 2.02
C MET A 85 12.46 3.85 2.78
N LYS A 86 12.23 3.92 4.10
CA LYS A 86 12.64 5.08 4.92
C LYS A 86 14.16 5.10 5.10
N PRO A 87 14.80 6.29 5.23
CA PRO A 87 16.24 6.42 5.03
C PRO A 87 17.09 5.55 5.97
N GLY A 88 16.77 5.54 7.26
CA GLY A 88 17.47 4.74 8.27
C GLY A 88 17.13 3.25 8.26
N VAL A 89 16.06 2.83 7.56
CA VAL A 89 15.71 1.42 7.39
C VAL A 89 16.41 0.86 6.15
N ILE A 90 16.34 1.59 5.04
CA ILE A 90 16.95 1.15 3.79
C ILE A 90 18.47 1.30 3.81
N GLN A 91 19.01 2.30 4.54
CA GLN A 91 20.44 2.53 4.70
C GLN A 91 20.81 2.74 6.19
N PRO A 92 20.87 1.66 6.99
CA PRO A 92 21.13 1.75 8.43
C PRO A 92 22.53 2.29 8.74
N THR A 93 23.51 2.04 7.87
CA THR A 93 24.92 2.43 8.00
C THR A 93 25.43 2.95 6.66
N GLU A 94 26.46 3.81 6.67
CA GLU A 94 26.97 4.41 5.45
C GLU A 94 27.41 3.35 4.43
N GLY A 95 26.83 3.41 3.23
CA GLY A 95 27.14 2.50 2.12
C GLY A 95 26.57 1.09 2.24
N GLU A 96 25.95 0.72 3.36
CA GLU A 96 25.33 -0.59 3.57
C GLU A 96 23.82 -0.46 3.52
N PHE A 97 23.19 -1.21 2.63
CA PHE A 97 21.75 -1.10 2.36
C PHE A 97 21.03 -2.41 2.61
N THR A 98 19.81 -2.30 3.12
CA THR A 98 18.88 -3.42 3.32
C THR A 98 17.83 -3.41 2.20
N TRP A 99 18.21 -3.93 1.03
CA TRP A 99 17.37 -3.84 -0.18
C TRP A 99 16.20 -4.82 -0.21
N ASP A 100 16.38 -6.03 0.34
CA ASP A 100 15.46 -7.16 0.12
C ASP A 100 13.97 -6.84 0.36
N PRO A 101 13.56 -6.15 1.45
CA PRO A 101 12.15 -5.85 1.67
C PRO A 101 11.58 -4.87 0.62
N ALA A 102 12.33 -3.81 0.29
CA ALA A 102 11.91 -2.82 -0.70
C ALA A 102 11.92 -3.40 -2.13
N ASP A 103 12.89 -4.25 -2.46
CA ASP A 103 12.93 -5.01 -3.71
C ASP A 103 11.71 -5.93 -3.86
N LYS A 104 11.28 -6.58 -2.76
CA LYS A 104 10.09 -7.43 -2.75
C LYS A 104 8.85 -6.62 -3.12
N ILE A 105 8.69 -5.41 -2.58
CA ILE A 105 7.56 -4.51 -2.91
C ILE A 105 7.65 -4.04 -4.36
N ALA A 106 8.81 -3.58 -4.81
CA ALA A 106 9.01 -3.13 -6.19
C ALA A 106 8.74 -4.24 -7.21
N LYS A 107 9.22 -5.46 -6.93
CA LYS A 107 8.92 -6.64 -7.72
C LYS A 107 7.42 -6.94 -7.76
N TYR A 108 6.75 -6.92 -6.61
CA TYR A 108 5.31 -7.15 -6.54
C TYR A 108 4.52 -6.11 -7.36
N ALA A 109 4.90 -4.83 -7.24
CA ALA A 109 4.29 -3.75 -8.00
C ALA A 109 4.42 -3.99 -9.52
N ARG A 110 5.64 -4.32 -10.00
CA ARG A 110 5.89 -4.65 -11.41
C ARG A 110 5.06 -5.84 -11.89
N GLU A 111 5.09 -6.96 -11.16
CA GLU A 111 4.42 -8.20 -11.58
C GLU A 111 2.91 -8.06 -11.68
N HIS A 112 2.33 -7.16 -10.89
CA HIS A 112 0.90 -6.90 -10.87
C HIS A 112 0.50 -5.59 -11.57
N THR A 113 1.42 -4.97 -12.31
CA THR A 113 1.17 -3.71 -13.04
C THR A 113 0.59 -2.61 -12.13
N MET A 114 1.08 -2.55 -10.89
CA MET A 114 0.72 -1.53 -9.91
C MET A 114 1.77 -0.42 -9.94
N LYS A 115 1.34 0.82 -9.70
CA LYS A 115 2.25 1.93 -9.46
C LYS A 115 2.97 1.76 -8.12
N LEU A 116 4.18 2.29 -7.99
CA LEU A 116 4.89 2.40 -6.71
C LEU A 116 5.22 3.85 -6.41
N ARG A 117 4.82 4.32 -5.22
CA ARG A 117 5.28 5.59 -4.65
C ARG A 117 6.48 5.33 -3.75
N GLY A 118 7.58 6.02 -4.00
CA GLY A 118 8.75 5.97 -3.13
C GLY A 118 8.53 6.86 -1.91
N HIS A 119 8.63 6.29 -0.71
CA HIS A 119 8.43 7.00 0.55
C HIS A 119 9.50 6.56 1.55
N VAL A 120 10.47 7.39 1.90
CA VAL A 120 10.74 8.80 1.57
C VAL A 120 12.26 8.97 1.51
N LEU A 121 12.78 9.90 0.72
CA LEU A 121 14.23 10.12 0.59
C LEU A 121 14.85 10.90 1.76
N VAL A 122 14.16 11.93 2.26
CA VAL A 122 14.64 12.80 3.34
C VAL A 122 13.53 13.01 4.37
N TRP A 123 13.79 12.64 5.62
CA TRP A 123 12.84 12.85 6.73
C TRP A 123 13.58 13.21 8.01
N HIS A 124 12.90 13.88 8.93
CA HIS A 124 13.45 14.20 10.24
C HIS A 124 13.42 12.97 11.18
N ASN A 125 12.56 12.00 10.89
CA ASN A 125 12.39 10.76 11.62
C ASN A 125 12.96 9.58 10.83
N GLN A 126 13.24 8.45 11.50
CA GLN A 126 13.74 7.20 10.91
C GLN A 126 14.87 7.43 9.89
N THR A 127 15.82 8.30 10.24
CA THR A 127 17.01 8.61 9.44
C THR A 127 18.26 8.25 10.23
N GLY A 128 19.25 7.64 9.56
CA GLY A 128 20.46 7.15 10.22
C GLY A 128 21.30 8.27 10.81
N GLU A 129 21.71 8.13 12.08
CA GLU A 129 22.56 9.12 12.77
C GLU A 129 23.91 9.33 12.05
N TRP A 130 24.39 8.32 11.34
CA TRP A 130 25.63 8.35 10.57
C TRP A 130 25.69 9.50 9.56
N MET A 131 24.54 10.00 9.10
CA MET A 131 24.43 11.14 8.17
C MET A 131 24.80 12.49 8.82
N PHE A 132 24.98 12.55 10.16
CA PHE A 132 25.13 13.79 10.92
C PHE A 132 26.31 13.80 11.91
N THR A 133 27.25 12.85 11.81
CA THR A 133 28.29 12.62 12.84
C THR A 133 29.44 13.64 12.86
N ASN A 134 29.45 14.63 11.97
CA ASN A 134 30.52 15.62 11.92
C ASN A 134 30.41 16.66 13.06
N SER A 135 31.51 16.85 13.81
CA SER A 135 31.61 17.80 14.92
C SER A 135 32.32 19.12 14.57
N GLY A 136 32.66 19.34 13.29
CA GLY A 136 33.35 20.53 12.79
C GLY A 136 32.53 21.82 12.81
N THR A 137 32.94 22.80 12.00
CA THR A 137 32.23 24.08 11.84
C THR A 137 30.82 23.89 11.26
N ALA A 138 29.99 24.93 11.31
CA ALA A 138 28.67 24.89 10.66
C ALA A 138 28.78 24.56 9.15
N ALA A 139 29.82 25.08 8.49
CA ALA A 139 30.09 24.78 7.08
C ALA A 139 30.48 23.30 6.88
N ASP A 140 31.31 22.74 7.76
CA ASP A 140 31.72 21.33 7.69
C ASP A 140 30.54 20.37 7.91
N LYS A 141 29.65 20.71 8.86
CA LYS A 141 28.43 19.94 9.14
C LYS A 141 27.50 19.93 7.94
N LYS A 142 27.23 21.11 7.35
CA LYS A 142 26.41 21.25 6.15
C LYS A 142 27.00 20.44 4.99
N ALA A 143 28.28 20.63 4.69
CA ALA A 143 28.94 19.93 3.59
C ALA A 143 28.93 18.41 3.78
N PHE A 144 29.20 17.93 4.99
CA PHE A 144 29.16 16.51 5.31
C PHE A 144 27.76 15.91 5.11
N SER A 145 26.74 16.47 5.77
CA SER A 145 25.38 15.92 5.66
C SER A 145 24.81 16.07 4.24
N LYS A 146 25.15 17.14 3.52
CA LYS A 146 24.81 17.29 2.10
C LYS A 146 25.38 16.16 1.25
N ALA A 147 26.65 15.82 1.43
CA ALA A 147 27.28 14.72 0.70
C ALA A 147 26.65 13.36 1.04
N LYS A 148 26.26 13.13 2.31
CA LYS A 148 25.57 11.89 2.70
C LYS A 148 24.15 11.79 2.11
N MET A 149 23.42 12.90 2.10
CA MET A 149 22.11 13.01 1.45
C MET A 149 22.21 12.68 -0.03
N GLU A 150 23.15 13.31 -0.75
CA GLU A 150 23.34 13.09 -2.19
C GLU A 150 23.65 11.63 -2.50
N ALA A 151 24.58 11.02 -1.76
CA ALA A 151 24.92 9.60 -1.94
C ALA A 151 23.74 8.67 -1.66
N HIS A 152 22.94 8.96 -0.62
CA HIS A 152 21.73 8.21 -0.29
C HIS A 152 20.67 8.32 -1.40
N ILE A 153 20.33 9.55 -1.80
CA ILE A 153 19.33 9.82 -2.84
C ILE A 153 19.72 9.13 -4.14
N ASN A 154 20.98 9.31 -4.58
CA ASN A 154 21.45 8.69 -5.82
C ASN A 154 21.34 7.17 -5.79
N ALA A 155 21.76 6.52 -4.70
CA ALA A 155 21.69 5.06 -4.59
C ALA A 155 20.25 4.53 -4.59
N VAL A 156 19.35 5.18 -3.85
CA VAL A 156 17.95 4.73 -3.72
C VAL A 156 17.17 5.02 -5.00
N VAL A 157 17.27 6.24 -5.55
CA VAL A 157 16.57 6.62 -6.78
C VAL A 157 17.10 5.81 -7.97
N ASP A 158 18.42 5.67 -8.14
CA ASP A 158 19.00 4.91 -9.26
C ASP A 158 18.51 3.45 -9.28
N ARG A 159 18.37 2.84 -8.09
CA ARG A 159 17.86 1.48 -7.97
C ARG A 159 16.40 1.32 -8.40
N TYR A 160 15.54 2.28 -8.03
CA TYR A 160 14.08 2.13 -8.16
C TYR A 160 13.44 3.01 -9.23
N LYS A 161 14.19 3.82 -9.98
CA LYS A 161 13.67 4.70 -11.05
C LYS A 161 12.87 3.99 -12.16
N ALA A 162 13.04 2.68 -12.32
CA ALA A 162 12.23 1.90 -13.26
C ALA A 162 10.85 1.48 -12.70
N ASP A 163 10.68 1.54 -11.37
CA ASP A 163 9.50 1.04 -10.64
C ASP A 163 8.68 2.16 -10.01
N VAL A 164 9.37 3.18 -9.51
CA VAL A 164 8.78 4.29 -8.77
C VAL A 164 8.40 5.40 -9.73
N TYR A 165 7.11 5.77 -9.75
CA TYR A 165 6.64 6.86 -10.61
C TYR A 165 6.70 8.24 -9.92
N CYS A 166 6.65 8.24 -8.58
CA CYS A 166 6.75 9.47 -7.80
C CYS A 166 7.48 9.25 -6.48
N TRP A 167 8.20 10.26 -6.02
CA TRP A 167 8.88 10.26 -4.74
C TRP A 167 8.27 11.28 -3.78
N ASP A 168 8.02 10.85 -2.54
CA ASP A 168 8.02 11.80 -1.44
C ASP A 168 9.49 12.16 -1.16
N VAL A 169 9.98 13.28 -1.71
CA VAL A 169 11.40 13.65 -1.59
C VAL A 169 11.74 14.10 -0.18
N VAL A 170 10.96 15.02 0.38
CA VAL A 170 11.12 15.52 1.75
C VAL A 170 9.81 15.39 2.50
N ASN A 171 9.80 14.61 3.59
CA ASN A 171 8.62 14.45 4.42
C ASN A 171 8.66 15.37 5.66
N GLU A 172 7.52 15.96 6.02
CA GLU A 172 7.26 16.66 7.29
C GLU A 172 8.34 17.68 7.74
N ALA A 173 8.88 18.46 6.80
CA ALA A 173 9.88 19.49 7.07
C ALA A 173 9.30 20.77 7.74
N ILE A 174 7.97 20.87 7.82
CA ILE A 174 7.25 21.95 8.49
C ILE A 174 6.89 21.51 9.92
N LYS A 175 7.02 22.42 10.90
CA LYS A 175 6.66 22.18 12.31
C LYS A 175 5.14 22.20 12.49
N ASP A 176 4.65 21.50 13.52
CA ASP A 176 3.21 21.33 13.73
C ASP A 176 2.56 22.59 14.31
N ASP A 177 3.29 23.30 15.19
CA ASP A 177 2.85 24.53 15.84
C ASP A 177 3.49 25.74 15.14
N TRP A 178 2.74 26.42 14.26
CA TRP A 178 3.19 27.61 13.55
C TRP A 178 2.05 28.60 13.33
N ASP A 179 2.38 29.89 13.32
CA ASP A 179 1.45 30.98 13.01
C ASP A 179 1.43 31.23 11.49
N PRO A 180 0.25 31.20 10.82
CA PRO A 180 0.12 31.55 9.41
C PRO A 180 0.75 32.90 9.00
N SER A 181 0.79 33.87 9.91
CA SER A 181 1.44 35.17 9.68
C SER A 181 2.97 35.09 9.66
N GLU A 182 3.54 34.03 10.25
CA GLU A 182 4.97 33.76 10.36
C GLU A 182 5.43 32.64 9.42
N TRP A 183 4.84 32.56 8.22
CA TRP A 183 5.08 31.50 7.23
C TRP A 183 6.57 31.30 6.85
N LYS A 184 7.44 32.26 7.15
CA LYS A 184 8.89 32.17 6.93
C LYS A 184 9.64 31.40 8.04
N SER A 185 8.99 31.12 9.16
CA SER A 185 9.54 30.42 10.33
C SER A 185 8.96 29.00 10.53
N VAL A 186 8.39 28.44 9.46
CA VAL A 186 7.62 27.18 9.49
C VAL A 186 8.47 25.92 9.55
N HIS A 187 9.77 26.03 9.34
CA HIS A 187 10.63 24.85 9.31
C HIS A 187 10.69 24.13 10.67
N ARG A 188 10.81 22.80 10.61
CA ARG A 188 11.03 21.92 11.75
C ARG A 188 12.49 22.02 12.21
N GLU A 189 12.79 22.98 13.07
CA GLU A 189 14.16 23.30 13.52
C GLU A 189 14.82 22.20 14.34
N ASN A 190 14.05 21.31 14.95
CA ASN A 190 14.59 20.17 15.70
C ASN A 190 15.06 19.01 14.79
N SER A 191 14.79 19.07 13.49
CA SER A 191 15.26 18.10 12.49
C SER A 191 16.79 18.04 12.44
N PRO A 192 17.40 16.84 12.35
CA PRO A 192 18.85 16.71 12.22
C PRO A 192 19.36 17.36 10.92
N TRP A 193 18.58 17.31 9.84
CA TRP A 193 18.89 18.00 8.59
C TRP A 193 18.95 19.52 8.76
N TYR A 194 17.94 20.10 9.42
CA TYR A 194 17.90 21.54 9.70
C TYR A 194 19.08 21.97 10.58
N LYS A 195 19.39 21.19 11.62
CA LYS A 195 20.54 21.46 12.50
C LYS A 195 21.88 21.36 11.77
N ALA A 196 22.03 20.41 10.84
CA ALA A 196 23.26 20.26 10.06
C ALA A 196 23.45 21.39 9.05
N TYR A 197 22.37 21.85 8.42
CA TYR A 197 22.40 22.94 7.43
C TYR A 197 22.41 24.33 8.07
N GLY A 198 21.81 24.46 9.25
CA GLY A 198 21.54 25.74 9.92
C GLY A 198 20.26 26.44 9.44
N ASP A 199 19.61 25.93 8.39
CA ASP A 199 18.41 26.47 7.77
C ASP A 199 17.64 25.40 6.96
N GLY A 200 16.57 25.81 6.27
CA GLY A 200 15.74 24.96 5.41
C GLY A 200 16.30 24.66 4.02
N SER A 201 17.51 25.10 3.67
CA SER A 201 18.04 24.93 2.29
C SER A 201 18.31 23.48 1.90
N TYR A 202 18.37 22.55 2.87
CA TYR A 202 18.44 21.11 2.59
C TYR A 202 17.25 20.58 1.79
N ILE A 203 16.09 21.25 1.89
CA ILE A 203 14.88 20.86 1.15
C ILE A 203 15.13 21.04 -0.34
N VAL A 204 15.63 22.22 -0.75
CA VAL A 204 15.94 22.52 -2.15
C VAL A 204 17.01 21.57 -2.68
N ASP A 205 18.09 21.37 -1.91
CA ASP A 205 19.16 20.45 -2.29
C ASP A 205 18.62 19.02 -2.51
N ALA A 206 17.71 18.52 -1.67
CA ALA A 206 17.11 17.20 -1.83
C ALA A 206 16.30 17.07 -3.14
N PHE A 207 15.50 18.08 -3.48
CA PHE A 207 14.74 18.11 -4.73
C PHE A 207 15.65 18.19 -5.96
N ASP A 208 16.68 19.02 -5.93
CA ASP A 208 17.67 19.12 -7.02
C ASP A 208 18.39 17.78 -7.23
N MET A 209 18.80 17.11 -6.15
CA MET A 209 19.43 15.79 -6.20
C MET A 209 18.48 14.71 -6.74
N ALA A 210 17.23 14.67 -6.26
CA ALA A 210 16.24 13.71 -6.73
C ALA A 210 15.92 13.92 -8.22
N LYS A 211 15.79 15.17 -8.66
CA LYS A 211 15.55 15.50 -10.08
C LYS A 211 16.73 15.15 -10.98
N ALA A 212 17.96 15.32 -10.48
CA ALA A 212 19.16 14.93 -11.20
C ALA A 212 19.28 13.40 -11.33
N ALA A 213 18.90 12.66 -10.28
CA ALA A 213 18.94 11.19 -10.26
C ALA A 213 17.86 10.54 -11.14
N ASP A 214 16.66 11.12 -11.18
CA ASP A 214 15.57 10.69 -12.06
C ASP A 214 14.78 11.91 -12.59
N PRO A 215 15.09 12.36 -13.82
CA PRO A 215 14.38 13.47 -14.45
C PRO A 215 12.92 13.16 -14.81
N ASP A 216 12.50 11.90 -14.84
CA ASP A 216 11.17 11.50 -15.29
C ASP A 216 10.19 11.29 -14.12
N ALA A 217 10.70 11.10 -12.89
CA ALA A 217 9.87 10.99 -11.70
C ALA A 217 9.10 12.29 -11.36
N GLU A 218 7.89 12.12 -10.83
CA GLU A 218 7.17 13.16 -10.10
C GLU A 218 7.78 13.33 -8.70
N LEU A 219 8.04 14.57 -8.26
CA LEU A 219 8.71 14.89 -6.99
C LEU A 219 7.81 15.74 -6.09
#